data_AF-A0A1P8USV5-F1
#
_entry.id   AF-A0A1P8USV5-F1
#
_cell.length_a   1.000
_cell.length_b   1.000
_cell.length_c   1.000
_cell.angle_alpha   90.00
_cell.angle_beta   90.00
_cell.angle_gamma   90.00
#
_symmetry.space_group_name_H-M   'P 1'
#
loop_
_entity.id
_entity.type
_entity.pdbx_description
1 polymer ?
#
loop_
_entity_poly.entity_id
_entity_poly.type
_entity_poly.pdbx_seq_one_letter_code
_entity_poly.pdbx_strand_id
1 'polypeptide(L)'
;MSADKRPVDAAFDDVLRALRAPEAGGLSLEQVQALFAEVVRVYARLHEEDEAVETFPRGNDISATEVAIAATGILEAADMAAFELGMWQTLKH
;
A
#
# COMPACT_ATOMS: atom_id res chain seq x y z
N MET A 1 22.51 1.30 18.84
CA MET A 1 21.40 1.34 19.83
C MET A 1 20.14 0.97 19.08
N SER A 2 19.62 -0.25 19.26
CA SER A 2 18.34 -0.62 18.64
C SER A 2 17.24 0.09 19.41
N ALA A 3 16.54 1.04 18.78
CA ALA A 3 15.39 1.70 19.39
C ALA A 3 14.39 0.61 19.84
N ASP A 4 13.78 0.82 21.00
CA ASP A 4 12.75 -0.08 21.51
C ASP A 4 11.54 -0.06 20.55
N LYS A 5 11.42 -1.09 19.71
CA LYS A 5 10.36 -1.19 18.69
C LYS A 5 9.02 -1.64 19.26
N ARG A 6 9.00 -2.15 20.51
CA ARG A 6 7.80 -2.72 21.14
C ARG A 6 6.57 -1.80 21.11
N PRO A 7 6.69 -0.47 21.34
CA PRO A 7 5.53 0.42 21.25
C PRO A 7 4.99 0.57 19.83
N VAL A 8 5.88 0.56 18.82
CA VAL A 8 5.50 0.67 17.40
C VAL A 8 4.86 -0.65 16.93
N ASP A 9 5.42 -1.79 17.33
CA ASP A 9 4.88 -3.10 17.00
C ASP A 9 3.44 -3.25 17.55
N ALA A 10 3.21 -2.84 18.80
CA ALA A 10 1.86 -2.86 19.39
C ALA A 10 0.87 -1.94 18.65
N ALA A 11 1.29 -0.73 18.31
CA ALA A 11 0.45 0.21 17.56
C ALA A 11 0.13 -0.31 16.14
N PHE A 12 1.08 -0.99 15.50
CA PHE A 12 0.89 -1.63 14.20
C PHE A 12 -0.17 -2.74 14.27
N ASP A 13 -0.10 -3.60 15.29
CA ASP A 13 -1.09 -4.66 15.49
C ASP A 13 -2.50 -4.11 15.72
N ASP A 14 -2.63 -2.99 16.44
CA ASP A 14 -3.91 -2.32 16.66
C ASP A 14 -4.48 -1.72 15.35
N VAL A 15 -3.63 -1.12 14.51
CA VAL A 15 -4.03 -0.62 13.18
C VAL A 15 -4.48 -1.76 12.27
N LEU A 16 -3.73 -2.88 12.23
CA LEU A 16 -4.13 -4.05 11.44
C LEU A 16 -5.46 -4.65 11.91
N ARG A 17 -5.70 -4.66 13.23
CA ARG A 17 -6.99 -5.10 13.79
C ARG A 17 -8.14 -4.19 13.33
N ALA A 18 -7.95 -2.87 13.38
CA ALA A 18 -8.94 -1.90 12.94
C ALA A 18 -9.24 -2.01 11.44
N LEU A 19 -8.23 -2.29 10.60
CA LEU A 19 -8.40 -2.50 9.16
C LEU A 19 -9.20 -3.78 8.83
N ARG A 20 -9.03 -4.85 9.61
CA ARG A 20 -9.70 -6.15 9.38
C ARG A 20 -11.13 -6.20 9.90
N ALA A 21 -11.51 -5.31 10.82
CA ALA A 21 -12.83 -5.30 11.44
C ALA A 21 -13.44 -3.87 11.44
N PRO A 22 -13.71 -3.29 10.26
CA PRO A 22 -14.15 -1.89 10.15
C PRO A 22 -15.42 -1.58 10.96
N GLU A 23 -16.32 -2.56 11.08
CA GLU A 23 -17.58 -2.46 11.81
C GLU A 23 -17.40 -2.35 13.34
N ALA A 24 -16.24 -2.77 13.87
CA ALA A 24 -15.98 -2.92 15.32
C ALA A 24 -15.05 -1.83 15.88
N GLY A 25 -15.15 -0.61 15.34
CA GLY A 25 -14.25 0.50 15.67
C GLY A 25 -13.08 0.61 14.70
N GLY A 26 -13.36 0.48 13.41
CA GLY A 26 -12.39 0.68 12.34
C GLY A 26 -11.85 2.11 12.25
N LEU A 27 -10.88 2.29 11.36
CA LEU A 27 -10.35 3.60 11.02
C LEU A 27 -11.42 4.44 10.28
N SER A 28 -11.41 5.76 10.49
CA SER A 28 -12.19 6.68 9.65
C SER A 28 -11.65 6.66 8.21
N LEU A 29 -12.45 7.11 7.26
CA LEU A 29 -12.03 7.20 5.85
C LEU A 29 -10.76 8.05 5.70
N GLU A 30 -10.68 9.19 6.39
CA GLU A 30 -9.53 10.09 6.36
C GLU A 30 -8.28 9.42 6.92
N GLN A 31 -8.42 8.60 7.97
CA GLN A 31 -7.31 7.84 8.53
C GLN A 31 -6.81 6.76 7.55
N VAL A 32 -7.73 6.07 6.86
CA VAL A 32 -7.37 5.11 5.81
C VAL A 32 -6.65 5.81 4.66
N GLN A 33 -7.15 6.96 4.21
CA GLN A 33 -6.52 7.75 3.14
C GLN A 33 -5.11 8.21 3.52
N ALA A 34 -4.92 8.73 4.74
CA ALA A 34 -3.61 9.15 5.23
C ALA A 34 -2.62 7.98 5.34
N LEU A 35 -3.07 6.84 5.89
CA LEU A 35 -2.26 5.62 5.96
C LEU A 35 -1.84 5.15 4.56
N PHE A 36 -2.79 5.11 3.63
CA PHE A 36 -2.56 4.64 2.27
C PHE A 36 -1.54 5.52 1.53
N ALA A 37 -1.63 6.85 1.69
CA ALA A 37 -0.67 7.78 1.09
C ALA A 37 0.77 7.55 1.55
N GLU A 38 0.99 7.34 2.85
CA GLU A 38 2.33 7.07 3.38
C GLU A 38 2.84 5.68 3.00
N VAL A 39 1.96 4.66 2.94
CA VAL A 39 2.32 3.32 2.45
C VAL A 39 2.79 3.37 1.00
N VAL A 40 2.07 4.07 0.11
CA VAL A 40 2.47 4.24 -1.28
C VAL A 40 3.83 4.95 -1.38
N ARG A 41 4.04 6.03 -0.61
CA ARG A 41 5.31 6.77 -0.58
C ARG A 41 6.49 5.88 -0.15
N VAL A 42 6.33 5.14 0.95
CA VAL A 42 7.37 4.26 1.46
C VAL A 42 7.63 3.11 0.48
N TYR A 43 6.58 2.51 -0.07
CA TYR A 43 6.71 1.43 -1.04
C TYR A 43 7.45 1.87 -2.31
N ALA A 44 7.12 3.04 -2.87
CA ALA A 44 7.82 3.60 -4.02
C ALA A 44 9.32 3.79 -3.73
N ARG A 45 9.65 4.37 -2.58
CA ARG A 45 11.04 4.56 -2.16
C ARG A 45 11.79 3.24 -2.00
N LEU A 46 11.18 2.23 -1.38
CA LEU A 46 11.79 0.91 -1.22
C LEU A 46 12.10 0.28 -2.59
N HIS A 47 11.20 0.45 -3.56
CA HIS A 47 11.40 -0.09 -4.90
C HIS A 47 12.47 0.65 -5.71
N GLU A 48 12.68 1.95 -5.46
CA GLU A 48 13.82 2.71 -6.01
C GLU A 48 15.17 2.25 -5.42
N GLU A 49 15.18 1.82 -4.16
CA GLU A 49 16.37 1.34 -3.45
C GLU A 49 16.67 -0.15 -3.75
N ASP A 50 15.65 -0.96 -4.02
CA ASP A 50 15.76 -2.40 -4.31
C ASP A 50 14.61 -2.90 -5.24
N GLU A 51 14.97 -3.38 -6.44
CA GLU A 51 14.00 -3.90 -7.42
C GLU A 51 13.30 -5.19 -6.96
N ALA A 52 13.80 -5.89 -5.92
CA ALA A 52 13.30 -7.18 -5.46
C ALA A 52 12.27 -7.10 -4.33
N VAL A 53 11.77 -5.92 -3.99
CA VAL A 53 10.75 -5.75 -2.93
C VAL A 53 9.44 -6.41 -3.37
N GLU A 54 9.08 -7.53 -2.74
CA GLU A 54 7.77 -8.17 -2.93
C GLU A 54 6.66 -7.26 -2.37
N THR A 55 5.62 -6.99 -3.18
CA THR A 55 4.50 -6.10 -2.81
C THR A 55 3.66 -6.65 -1.66
N PHE A 56 3.46 -7.96 -1.64
CA PHE A 56 2.63 -8.65 -0.66
C PHE A 56 3.42 -9.74 0.05
N PRO A 57 3.17 -9.98 1.35
CA PRO A 57 3.79 -11.09 2.05
C PRO A 57 3.32 -12.43 1.47
N ARG A 58 4.13 -13.46 1.63
CA ARG A 58 3.76 -14.83 1.25
C ARG A 58 2.52 -15.28 2.00
N GLY A 59 1.56 -15.86 1.28
CA GLY A 59 0.31 -16.36 1.85
C GLY A 59 -0.71 -15.27 2.20
N ASN A 60 -0.59 -14.07 1.62
CA ASN A 60 -1.65 -13.07 1.68
C ASN A 60 -2.94 -13.57 0.99
N ASP A 61 -4.07 -12.99 1.35
CA ASP A 61 -5.41 -13.32 0.90
C ASP A 61 -6.01 -12.29 -0.06
N ILE A 62 -5.20 -11.39 -0.63
CA ILE A 62 -5.68 -10.38 -1.57
C ILE A 62 -6.04 -11.02 -2.92
N SER A 63 -7.23 -10.71 -3.42
CA SER A 63 -7.67 -11.19 -4.73
C SER A 63 -7.13 -10.31 -5.87
N ALA A 64 -7.03 -10.90 -7.06
CA ALA A 64 -6.68 -10.15 -8.28
C ALA A 64 -7.65 -8.98 -8.56
N THR A 65 -8.92 -9.13 -8.17
CA THR A 65 -9.93 -8.06 -8.31
C THR A 65 -9.64 -6.90 -7.38
N GLU A 66 -9.32 -7.15 -6.11
CA GLU A 66 -8.96 -6.09 -5.15
C GLU A 66 -7.70 -5.35 -5.59
N VAL A 67 -6.71 -6.07 -6.11
CA VAL A 67 -5.50 -5.47 -6.72
C VAL A 67 -5.88 -4.55 -7.87
N ALA A 68 -6.73 -5.00 -8.79
CA ALA A 68 -7.15 -4.20 -9.93
C ALA A 68 -7.88 -2.92 -9.49
N ILE A 69 -8.82 -3.03 -8.54
CA ILE A 69 -9.57 -1.89 -8.00
C ILE A 69 -8.62 -0.87 -7.35
N ALA A 70 -7.69 -1.34 -6.51
CA ALA A 70 -6.73 -0.47 -5.85
C ALA A 70 -5.82 0.25 -6.86
N ALA A 71 -5.28 -0.49 -7.84
CA ALA A 71 -4.41 0.07 -8.86
C ALA A 71 -5.12 1.12 -9.72
N THR A 72 -6.34 0.83 -10.19
CA THR A 72 -7.11 1.78 -11.00
C THR A 72 -7.47 3.03 -10.19
N GLY A 73 -7.88 2.86 -8.92
CA GLY A 73 -8.21 3.99 -8.05
C GLY A 73 -7.00 4.90 -7.77
N ILE A 74 -5.80 4.32 -7.58
CA ILE A 74 -4.55 5.10 -7.44
C ILE A 74 -4.27 5.90 -8.72
N LEU A 75 -4.34 5.26 -9.88
CA LEU A 75 -4.04 5.90 -11.17
C LEU A 75 -5.02 7.04 -11.45
N GLU A 76 -6.31 6.82 -11.25
CA GLU A 76 -7.33 7.86 -11.38
C GLU A 76 -7.09 9.03 -10.42
N ALA A 77 -6.74 8.76 -9.15
CA ALA A 77 -6.43 9.80 -8.17
C ALA A 77 -5.16 10.60 -8.51
N ALA A 78 -4.23 10.01 -9.28
CA ALA A 78 -3.02 10.66 -9.78
C ALA A 78 -3.22 11.34 -11.16
N ASP A 79 -4.46 11.40 -11.66
CA ASP A 79 -4.79 11.90 -13.01
C ASP A 79 -4.01 11.15 -14.13
N MET A 80 -3.76 9.86 -13.91
CA MET A 80 -3.08 8.98 -14.87
C MET A 80 -4.09 8.03 -15.52
N ALA A 81 -4.14 8.03 -16.85
CA ALA A 81 -4.90 7.01 -17.57
C ALA A 81 -4.18 5.65 -17.49
N ALA A 82 -4.89 4.58 -17.12
CA ALA A 82 -4.34 3.23 -17.03
C ALA A 82 -3.68 2.74 -18.34
N PHE A 83 -4.08 3.30 -19.49
CA PHE A 83 -3.53 2.99 -20.82
C PHE A 83 -2.17 3.66 -21.12
N GLU A 84 -1.71 4.63 -20.32
CA GLU A 84 -0.41 5.29 -20.47
C GLU A 84 0.77 4.44 -19.95
N LEU A 85 0.51 3.38 -19.17
CA LEU A 85 1.54 2.47 -18.64
C LEU A 85 2.27 1.69 -19.75
N GLY A 86 1.61 1.45 -20.89
CA GLY A 86 2.22 0.81 -22.06
C GLY A 86 3.38 1.62 -22.65
N MET A 87 3.32 2.96 -22.57
CA MET A 87 4.40 3.83 -23.06
C MET A 87 5.63 3.87 -22.14
N TRP A 88 5.44 3.68 -20.83
CA TRP A 88 6.55 3.65 -19.86
C TRP A 88 7.34 2.34 -19.91
N GLN A 89 6.70 1.21 -20.24
CA GLN A 89 7.41 -0.07 -20.45
C GLN A 89 8.25 -0.07 -21.74
N THR A 90 7.82 0.64 -22.79
CA THR A 90 8.60 0.77 -24.03
C THR A 90 9.81 1.71 -23.93
N LEU A 91 9.86 2.57 -22.91
CA LEU A 91 11.02 3.45 -22.65
C LEU A 91 12.15 2.77 -21.86
N LYS A 92 11.94 1.54 -21.36
CA LYS A 92 12.96 0.71 -20.70
C LYS A 92 13.73 -0.21 -21.67
N HIS A 93 13.83 0.16 -22.94
CA HIS A 93 14.69 -0.48 -23.94
C HIS A 93 15.77 0.47 -24.46
#